data_AF-A0A954H526-F1
#
_entry.id   AF-A0A954H526-F1
#
_cell.length_a   1.000
_cell.length_b   1.000
_cell.length_c   1.000
_cell.angle_alpha   90.00
_cell.angle_beta   90.00
_cell.angle_gamma   90.00
#
_symmetry.space_group_name_H-M   'P 1'
#
loop_
_entity.id
_entity.type
_entity.pdbx_description
1 polymer ?
#
loop_
_entity_poly.entity_id
_entity_poly.type
_entity_poly.pdbx_seq_one_letter_code
_entity_poly.pdbx_strand_id
1 'polypeptide(L)'
;MKSYTGPFSVLVLSGIGVLAIVAGCGSKSPTTTAAPTTSPTAAVSLPVPSTMVPVATDSNDKQVTEEVHPHKPGSHGGIIIPIGSDSYHAEAVIEKGGDFRLMMLGKDESRIQEVDIQPVKAYVKAVGDPDASPIEMAAVPQDGDAPDKTSQFVGQLPESLRGRQLDVTIPNLRIAGERFRVGFTTVTENHADEMPANLPADEEQTLYLTAAGKYTEADIKANGNMTASQKFKGVASSHDMFPKKGDRICPITLTKANPSFTWVIGGKPYQFCCPPCVDEFVKLAKEQPDEIKDPDSYIKAEAKQ
;
A
#
# COMPACT_ATOMS: atom_id res chain seq x y z
N MET A 1 39.44 -21.90 17.88
CA MET A 1 39.84 -20.53 18.26
C MET A 1 41.12 -20.16 17.52
N LYS A 2 41.02 -19.36 16.46
CA LYS A 2 42.18 -18.73 15.80
C LYS A 2 41.78 -17.30 15.50
N SER A 3 42.32 -16.39 16.30
CA SER A 3 42.10 -14.94 16.21
C SER A 3 43.07 -14.36 15.18
N TYR A 4 42.56 -13.61 14.22
CA TYR A 4 43.36 -12.76 13.34
C TYR A 4 43.00 -11.30 13.61
N THR A 5 43.89 -10.61 14.33
CA THR A 5 43.90 -9.15 14.49
C THR A 5 44.92 -8.57 13.53
N GLY A 6 44.48 -7.71 12.61
CA GLY A 6 45.35 -6.88 11.78
C GLY A 6 44.89 -5.42 11.86
N PRO A 7 45.79 -4.46 12.14
CA PRO A 7 45.45 -3.04 12.16
C PRO A 7 45.65 -2.41 10.77
N PHE A 8 44.65 -1.70 10.27
CA PHE A 8 44.83 -0.77 9.16
C PHE A 8 44.49 0.64 9.62
N SER A 9 45.54 1.38 9.95
CA SER A 9 45.57 2.85 9.99
C SER A 9 45.95 3.37 8.62
N VAL A 10 45.10 4.18 7.98
CA VAL A 10 45.49 5.17 6.94
C VAL A 10 44.43 6.29 6.98
N LEU A 11 44.71 7.42 7.63
CA LEU A 11 45.31 8.66 7.12
C LEU A 11 44.27 9.65 6.56
N VAL A 12 44.01 10.66 7.38
CA VAL A 12 43.26 11.89 7.10
C VAL A 12 44.02 12.72 6.06
N LEU A 13 43.31 13.20 5.03
CA LEU A 13 43.79 14.30 4.18
C LEU A 13 42.71 15.37 4.12
N SER A 14 42.95 16.42 4.90
CA SER A 14 42.20 17.66 4.98
C SER A 14 42.52 18.51 3.75
N GLY A 15 41.56 18.68 2.84
CA GLY A 15 41.65 19.59 1.70
C GLY A 15 40.88 20.88 1.97
N ILE A 16 41.57 21.89 2.48
CA ILE A 16 41.09 23.27 2.62
C ILE A 16 41.13 23.93 1.23
N GLY A 17 39.95 24.25 0.68
CA GLY A 17 39.79 25.01 -0.56
C GLY A 17 39.06 26.33 -0.28
N VAL A 18 39.82 27.42 -0.37
CA VAL A 18 39.47 28.80 0.00
C VAL A 18 39.03 29.60 -1.24
N LEU A 19 38.08 30.53 -1.02
CA LEU A 19 37.75 31.75 -1.79
C LEU A 19 37.17 31.65 -3.21
N ALA A 20 36.00 32.26 -3.41
CA ALA A 20 35.92 33.61 -4.00
C ALA A 20 34.51 34.20 -3.83
N ILE A 21 34.44 35.32 -3.10
CA ILE A 21 33.28 36.21 -3.01
C ILE A 21 33.30 37.10 -4.26
N VAL A 22 32.23 37.09 -5.05
CA VAL A 22 31.96 38.15 -6.03
C VAL A 22 30.70 38.87 -5.61
N ALA A 23 30.88 40.04 -5.01
CA ALA A 23 29.86 41.04 -4.80
C ALA A 23 29.53 41.70 -6.15
N GLY A 24 28.26 41.69 -6.53
CA GLY A 24 27.73 42.40 -7.70
C GLY A 24 26.55 43.28 -7.30
N CYS A 25 26.79 44.59 -7.24
CA CYS A 25 25.81 45.64 -6.98
C CYS A 25 25.00 46.01 -8.23
N GLY A 26 23.73 46.40 -8.01
CA GLY A 26 22.96 47.31 -8.88
C GLY A 26 22.04 46.61 -9.89
N SER A 27 20.84 47.09 -10.22
CA SER A 27 20.20 48.38 -9.98
C SER A 27 18.69 48.30 -10.29
N LYS A 28 17.93 49.24 -9.73
CA LYS A 28 16.73 49.90 -10.29
C LYS A 28 15.44 49.08 -10.49
N SER A 29 14.48 49.38 -9.61
CA SER A 29 13.04 49.39 -9.91
C SER A 29 12.70 50.33 -11.07
N PRO A 30 11.58 50.07 -11.76
CA PRO A 30 10.62 51.13 -12.00
C PRO A 30 9.22 50.76 -11.50
N THR A 31 8.68 51.69 -10.72
CA THR A 31 7.27 51.94 -10.49
C THR A 31 6.56 52.17 -11.84
N THR A 32 5.51 51.41 -12.12
CA THR A 32 4.49 51.83 -13.10
C THR A 32 3.11 51.72 -12.46
N THR A 33 2.67 52.88 -11.98
CA THR A 33 1.28 53.23 -11.74
C THR A 33 0.55 53.30 -13.08
N ALA A 34 -0.52 52.51 -13.25
CA ALA A 34 -1.59 52.83 -14.20
C ALA A 34 -2.90 52.16 -13.77
N ALA A 35 -3.83 52.99 -13.32
CA ALA A 35 -5.27 52.82 -13.43
C ALA A 35 -5.81 54.16 -13.96
N PRO A 36 -7.06 54.31 -14.43
CA PRO A 36 -8.09 53.30 -14.74
C PRO A 36 -8.62 53.44 -16.19
N THR A 37 -9.25 52.40 -16.74
CA THR A 37 -10.14 52.57 -17.91
C THR A 37 -11.47 51.88 -17.63
N THR A 38 -12.46 52.73 -17.37
CA THR A 38 -13.90 52.46 -17.39
C THR A 38 -14.40 52.23 -18.81
N SER A 39 -15.31 51.26 -18.99
CA SER A 39 -16.53 51.25 -19.84
C SER A 39 -16.83 49.84 -20.40
N PRO A 40 -18.07 49.52 -20.85
CA PRO A 40 -19.38 50.01 -20.44
C PRO A 40 -20.34 48.87 -20.02
N THR A 41 -21.39 49.28 -19.33
CA THR A 41 -22.63 48.55 -19.01
C THR A 41 -23.25 47.91 -20.26
N ALA A 42 -23.33 46.58 -20.30
CA ALA A 42 -24.20 45.85 -21.20
C ALA A 42 -25.52 45.50 -20.47
N ALA A 43 -26.63 45.91 -21.08
CA ALA A 43 -27.98 45.65 -20.60
C ALA A 43 -28.27 44.13 -20.57
N VAL A 44 -28.68 43.63 -19.40
CA VAL A 44 -29.22 42.28 -19.25
C VAL A 44 -30.74 42.33 -19.41
N SER A 45 -31.21 41.59 -20.40
CA SER A 45 -32.62 41.35 -20.74
C SER A 45 -33.44 40.80 -19.58
N LEU A 46 -34.71 41.21 -19.55
CA LEU A 46 -35.77 40.66 -18.70
C LEU A 46 -35.97 39.15 -18.96
N PRO A 47 -36.25 38.34 -17.92
CA PRO A 47 -36.63 36.94 -18.09
C PRO A 47 -38.08 36.83 -18.58
N VAL A 48 -38.27 36.01 -19.61
CA VAL A 48 -39.56 35.51 -20.10
C VAL A 48 -40.06 34.43 -19.13
N PRO A 49 -41.34 34.40 -18.73
CA PRO A 49 -41.89 33.31 -17.95
C PRO A 49 -42.04 32.06 -18.81
N SER A 50 -41.17 31.06 -18.59
CA SER A 50 -41.31 29.73 -19.19
C SER A 50 -42.31 28.90 -18.41
N THR A 51 -43.38 28.56 -19.11
CA THR A 51 -44.41 27.56 -18.79
C THR A 51 -43.76 26.24 -18.33
N MET A 52 -44.09 25.81 -17.11
CA MET A 52 -43.69 24.52 -16.58
C MET A 52 -44.46 23.40 -17.31
N VAL A 53 -43.71 22.53 -17.99
CA VAL A 53 -44.17 21.21 -18.41
C VAL A 53 -43.72 20.21 -17.34
N PRO A 54 -44.60 19.35 -16.80
CA PRO A 54 -44.21 18.35 -15.82
C PRO A 54 -43.37 17.27 -16.51
N VAL A 55 -42.06 17.28 -16.26
CA VAL A 55 -41.16 16.18 -16.62
C VAL A 55 -41.30 15.12 -15.53
N ALA A 56 -41.74 13.94 -15.96
CA ALA A 56 -41.83 12.75 -15.15
C ALA A 56 -40.45 12.41 -14.57
N THR A 57 -40.39 12.30 -13.25
CA THR A 57 -39.27 11.79 -12.46
C THR A 57 -39.09 10.31 -12.75
N ASP A 58 -38.18 9.98 -13.67
CA ASP A 58 -37.61 8.64 -13.77
C ASP A 58 -36.46 8.55 -12.76
N SER A 59 -36.78 8.06 -11.57
CA SER A 59 -35.82 7.85 -10.48
C SER A 59 -35.06 6.58 -10.77
N ASN A 60 -34.02 6.68 -11.61
CA ASN A 60 -33.03 5.60 -11.76
C ASN A 60 -31.78 6.00 -10.98
N ASP A 61 -31.92 5.94 -9.65
CA ASP A 61 -30.80 6.03 -8.70
C ASP A 61 -30.01 4.72 -8.80
N LYS A 62 -29.18 4.63 -9.85
CA LYS A 62 -28.15 3.60 -9.95
C LYS A 62 -27.09 3.95 -8.91
N GLN A 63 -27.28 3.40 -7.72
CA GLN A 63 -26.23 3.19 -6.73
C GLN A 63 -25.02 2.60 -7.48
N VAL A 64 -24.00 3.45 -7.72
CA VAL A 64 -22.66 2.98 -8.05
C VAL A 64 -22.18 2.34 -6.76
N THR A 65 -22.40 1.04 -6.63
CA THR A 65 -21.67 0.24 -5.66
C THR A 65 -20.20 0.40 -6.05
N GLU A 66 -19.47 1.21 -5.28
CA GLU A 66 -18.01 1.17 -5.24
C GLU A 66 -17.65 -0.25 -4.86
N GLU A 67 -17.51 -1.09 -5.87
CA GLU A 67 -16.97 -2.43 -5.75
C GLU A 67 -15.54 -2.20 -5.25
N VAL A 68 -15.33 -2.39 -3.95
CA VAL A 68 -14.03 -2.27 -3.32
C VAL A 68 -13.21 -3.46 -3.79
N HIS A 69 -12.55 -3.29 -4.94
CA HIS A 69 -11.68 -4.33 -5.49
C HIS A 69 -10.46 -4.46 -4.55
N PRO A 70 -10.08 -5.67 -4.14
CA PRO A 70 -8.91 -5.86 -3.29
C PRO A 70 -7.67 -5.38 -4.02
N HIS A 71 -7.01 -4.37 -3.47
CA HIS A 71 -5.75 -3.84 -3.98
C HIS A 71 -4.71 -4.96 -3.92
N LYS A 72 -4.19 -5.37 -5.08
CA LYS A 72 -3.10 -6.34 -5.14
C LYS A 72 -1.84 -5.71 -4.54
N PRO A 73 -1.04 -6.46 -3.76
CA PRO A 73 0.29 -6.02 -3.39
C PRO A 73 1.09 -5.69 -4.66
N GLY A 74 1.70 -4.51 -4.69
CA GLY A 74 2.55 -4.11 -5.80
C GLY A 74 3.83 -4.91 -5.87
N SER A 75 4.51 -4.86 -7.02
CA SER A 75 5.75 -5.61 -7.27
C SER A 75 6.87 -5.25 -6.30
N HIS A 76 6.80 -4.06 -5.71
CA HIS A 76 7.79 -3.52 -4.77
C HIS A 76 7.30 -3.59 -3.31
N GLY A 77 6.19 -4.30 -3.06
CA GLY A 77 5.55 -4.35 -1.75
C GLY A 77 4.81 -3.06 -1.39
N GLY A 78 4.55 -2.21 -2.38
CA GLY A 78 3.74 -0.99 -2.21
C GLY A 78 2.25 -1.24 -2.44
N ILE A 79 1.49 -0.15 -2.31
CA ILE A 79 0.05 -0.13 -2.54
C ILE A 79 -0.20 0.42 -3.94
N ILE A 80 -0.95 -0.32 -4.76
CA ILE A 80 -1.36 0.14 -6.09
C ILE A 80 -2.61 1.01 -5.98
N ILE A 81 -2.51 2.22 -6.54
CA ILE A 81 -3.51 3.28 -6.48
C ILE A 81 -3.99 3.58 -7.91
N PRO A 82 -5.28 3.34 -8.23
CA PRO A 82 -5.82 3.69 -9.55
C PRO A 82 -5.98 5.21 -9.69
N ILE A 83 -5.71 5.74 -10.88
CA ILE A 83 -5.76 7.18 -11.19
C ILE A 83 -6.50 7.37 -12.51
N GLY A 84 -7.42 8.34 -12.54
CA GLY A 84 -8.12 8.73 -13.77
C GLY A 84 -8.99 7.62 -14.35
N SER A 85 -9.89 7.06 -13.52
CA SER A 85 -10.77 5.95 -13.91
C SER A 85 -10.00 4.75 -14.46
N ASP A 86 -8.95 4.32 -13.73
CA ASP A 86 -8.13 3.14 -14.08
C ASP A 86 -7.28 3.30 -15.34
N SER A 87 -7.13 4.53 -15.85
CA SER A 87 -6.28 4.81 -17.02
C SER A 87 -4.80 4.77 -16.70
N TYR A 88 -4.46 5.05 -15.44
CA TYR A 88 -3.11 5.05 -14.89
C TYR A 88 -3.13 4.44 -13.50
N HIS A 89 -1.96 4.01 -13.04
CA HIS A 89 -1.75 3.54 -11.69
C HIS A 89 -0.55 4.25 -11.07
N ALA A 90 -0.47 4.21 -9.75
CA ALA A 90 0.77 4.49 -9.05
C ALA A 90 0.99 3.46 -7.94
N GLU A 91 2.23 3.06 -7.71
CA GLU A 91 2.60 2.25 -6.55
C GLU A 91 3.23 3.16 -5.50
N ALA A 92 2.61 3.23 -4.31
CA ALA A 92 3.16 3.93 -3.16
C ALA A 92 3.93 2.96 -2.27
N VAL A 93 5.23 3.19 -2.11
CA VAL A 93 6.13 2.41 -1.25
C VAL A 93 6.63 3.29 -0.12
N ILE A 94 6.47 2.84 1.12
CA ILE A 94 7.00 3.51 2.31
C ILE A 94 8.04 2.59 2.94
N GLU A 95 9.29 3.02 2.90
CA GLU A 95 10.40 2.26 3.47
C GLU A 95 10.52 2.52 4.99
N LYS A 96 11.18 1.61 5.72
CA LYS A 96 11.38 1.75 7.18
C LYS A 96 12.11 3.03 7.58
N GLY A 97 12.97 3.55 6.70
CA GLY A 97 13.68 4.82 6.87
C GLY A 97 12.78 6.06 6.79
N GLY A 98 11.53 5.89 6.36
CA GLY A 98 10.59 6.98 6.10
C GLY A 98 10.68 7.54 4.69
N ASP A 99 11.37 6.86 3.78
CA ASP A 99 11.39 7.23 2.37
C ASP A 99 10.04 6.86 1.77
N PHE A 100 9.38 7.85 1.18
CA PHE A 100 8.10 7.66 0.50
C PHE A 100 8.33 7.82 -1.00
N ARG A 101 8.21 6.70 -1.70
CA ARG A 101 8.35 6.58 -3.14
C ARG A 101 6.97 6.42 -3.78
N LEU A 102 6.71 7.21 -4.81
CA LEU A 102 5.55 7.07 -5.68
C LEU A 102 6.06 6.69 -7.08
N MET A 103 5.79 5.46 -7.51
CA MET A 103 6.17 4.95 -8.81
C MET A 103 4.98 5.05 -9.76
N MET A 104 5.19 5.66 -10.93
CA MET A 104 4.14 5.87 -11.92
C MET A 104 4.02 4.64 -12.82
N LEU A 105 2.79 4.12 -12.92
CA LEU A 105 2.47 2.90 -13.64
C LEU A 105 1.38 3.16 -14.69
N GLY A 106 1.37 2.36 -15.75
CA GLY A 106 0.37 2.46 -16.80
C GLY A 106 -0.99 1.89 -16.37
N LYS A 107 -1.91 1.78 -17.32
CA LYS A 107 -3.14 0.99 -17.16
C LYS A 107 -2.83 -0.47 -16.78
N ASP A 108 -1.76 -1.02 -17.38
CA ASP A 108 -1.19 -2.29 -16.97
C ASP A 108 -0.13 -2.01 -15.90
N GLU A 109 -0.40 -2.45 -14.66
CA GLU A 109 0.44 -2.24 -13.47
C GLU A 109 1.88 -2.80 -13.64
N SER A 110 2.10 -3.70 -14.61
CA SER A 110 3.43 -4.22 -14.94
C SER A 110 4.27 -3.28 -15.82
N ARG A 111 3.66 -2.21 -16.34
CA ARG A 111 4.31 -1.25 -17.24
C ARG A 111 4.57 0.06 -16.54
N ILE A 112 5.82 0.52 -16.62
CA ILE A 112 6.23 1.84 -16.14
C ILE A 112 5.57 2.93 -16.99
N GLN A 113 5.06 3.97 -16.33
CA GLN A 113 4.50 5.16 -16.97
C GLN A 113 5.38 6.37 -16.70
N GLU A 114 6.10 6.82 -17.72
CA GLU A 114 6.83 8.07 -17.67
C GLU A 114 5.86 9.26 -17.61
N VAL A 115 6.19 10.26 -16.79
CA VAL A 115 5.49 11.54 -16.69
C VAL A 115 6.48 12.69 -16.78
N ASP A 116 5.98 13.90 -17.06
CA ASP A 116 6.82 15.10 -17.03
C ASP A 116 7.40 15.33 -15.63
N ILE A 117 8.67 15.74 -15.57
CA ILE A 117 9.28 16.23 -14.33
C ILE A 117 8.46 17.43 -13.85
N GLN A 118 7.95 17.32 -12.62
CA GLN A 118 7.10 18.34 -12.01
C GLN A 118 7.28 18.33 -10.48
N PRO A 119 7.04 19.47 -9.82
CA PRO A 119 6.98 19.51 -8.37
C PRO A 119 5.73 18.77 -7.90
N VAL A 120 5.91 17.77 -7.03
CA VAL A 120 4.80 17.04 -6.41
C VAL A 120 4.80 17.34 -4.92
N LYS A 121 3.63 17.72 -4.39
CA LYS A 121 3.42 17.93 -2.96
C LYS A 121 2.37 16.95 -2.47
N ALA A 122 2.72 16.16 -1.46
CA ALA A 122 1.77 15.29 -0.79
C ALA A 122 1.46 15.85 0.61
N TYR A 123 0.22 15.65 1.05
CA TYR A 123 -0.23 15.95 2.41
C TYR A 123 -0.45 14.62 3.10
N VAL A 124 0.30 14.38 4.17
CA VAL A 124 0.30 13.14 4.92
C VAL A 124 -0.18 13.39 6.34
N LYS A 125 -1.07 12.55 6.84
CA LYS A 125 -1.50 12.54 8.23
C LYS A 125 -1.65 11.11 8.70
N ALA A 126 -1.56 10.85 10.00
CA ALA A 126 -1.95 9.53 10.47
C ALA A 126 -3.47 9.37 10.42
N VAL A 127 -3.94 8.14 10.24
CA VAL A 127 -5.38 7.84 10.26
C VAL A 127 -5.97 8.28 11.59
N GLY A 128 -7.06 9.05 11.53
CA GLY A 128 -7.74 9.63 12.70
C GLY A 128 -7.19 11.00 13.15
N ASP A 129 -5.98 11.38 12.74
CA ASP A 129 -5.45 12.71 13.04
C ASP A 129 -6.12 13.78 12.13
N PRO A 130 -6.46 14.96 12.65
CA PRO A 130 -7.05 16.04 11.86
C PRO A 130 -6.00 16.80 11.02
N ASP A 131 -4.75 16.82 11.48
CA ASP A 131 -3.69 17.66 10.94
C ASP A 131 -2.84 16.92 9.91
N ALA A 132 -2.66 17.53 8.75
CA ALA A 132 -1.79 17.02 7.69
C ALA A 132 -0.48 17.79 7.60
N SER A 133 0.62 17.05 7.51
CA SER A 133 1.96 17.57 7.25
C SER A 133 2.24 17.54 5.75
N PRO A 134 2.68 18.66 5.13
CA PRO A 134 3.10 18.64 3.74
C PRO A 134 4.49 18.00 3.61
N ILE A 135 4.67 17.23 2.54
CA ILE A 135 5.97 16.74 2.09
C ILE A 135 6.17 17.14 0.63
N GLU A 136 7.38 17.61 0.33
CA GLU A 136 7.81 17.83 -1.05
C GLU A 136 8.36 16.52 -1.59
N MET A 137 7.92 16.12 -2.78
CA MET A 137 8.41 14.95 -3.49
C MET A 137 9.17 15.40 -4.74
N ALA A 138 10.42 14.97 -4.84
CA ALA A 138 11.29 15.26 -5.97
C ALA A 138 11.17 14.17 -7.03
N ALA A 139 11.15 14.58 -8.30
CA ALA A 139 11.34 13.65 -9.41
C ALA A 139 12.74 13.02 -9.34
N VAL A 140 12.81 11.71 -9.44
CA VAL A 140 14.06 10.94 -9.47
C VAL A 140 14.00 10.02 -10.70
N PRO A 141 14.43 10.51 -11.89
CA PRO A 141 14.44 9.71 -13.10
C PRO A 141 15.19 8.38 -12.91
N GLN A 142 14.64 7.32 -13.49
CA GLN A 142 15.22 5.98 -13.48
C GLN A 142 16.00 5.71 -14.78
N ASP A 143 16.78 4.62 -14.78
CA ASP A 143 17.43 4.16 -16.00
C ASP A 143 16.36 3.72 -17.01
N GLY A 144 16.44 4.26 -18.23
CA GLY A 144 15.44 4.06 -19.28
C GLY A 144 14.38 5.14 -19.41
N ASP A 145 14.20 6.03 -18.41
CA ASP A 145 13.30 7.18 -18.56
C ASP A 145 13.81 8.12 -19.67
N ALA A 146 12.90 8.66 -20.49
CA ALA A 146 13.26 9.65 -21.49
C ALA A 146 13.82 10.96 -20.86
N PRO A 147 14.60 11.76 -21.62
CA PRO A 147 15.01 13.09 -21.18
C PRO A 147 13.80 13.95 -20.75
N ASP A 148 13.94 14.68 -19.65
CA ASP A 148 12.91 15.53 -19.04
C ASP A 148 11.65 14.79 -18.53
N LYS A 149 11.72 13.46 -18.45
CA LYS A 149 10.69 12.61 -17.84
C LYS A 149 11.18 11.99 -16.55
N THR A 150 10.23 11.48 -15.78
CA THR A 150 10.48 10.61 -14.65
C THR A 150 9.35 9.59 -14.54
N SER A 151 9.67 8.40 -14.05
CA SER A 151 8.69 7.42 -13.60
C SER A 151 8.55 7.36 -12.07
N GLN A 152 9.24 8.22 -11.33
CA GLN A 152 9.33 8.09 -9.87
C GLN A 152 9.45 9.44 -9.15
N PHE A 153 8.68 9.59 -8.08
CA PHE A 153 8.82 10.69 -7.12
C PHE A 153 9.24 10.15 -5.75
N VAL A 154 10.16 10.84 -5.08
CA VAL A 154 10.64 10.47 -3.75
C VAL A 154 10.53 11.66 -2.81
N GLY A 155 9.95 11.44 -1.63
CA GLY A 155 9.91 12.40 -0.54
C GLY A 155 10.29 11.74 0.79
N GLN A 156 10.50 12.56 1.82
CA GLN A 156 10.80 12.08 3.17
C GLN A 156 9.61 12.31 4.08
N LEU A 157 9.14 11.25 4.75
CA LEU A 157 8.14 11.36 5.80
C LEU A 157 8.73 12.00 7.07
N PRO A 158 7.96 12.88 7.75
CA PRO A 158 8.26 13.31 9.10
C PRO A 158 8.46 12.11 10.02
N GLU A 159 9.43 12.19 10.92
CA GLU A 159 9.76 11.09 11.85
C GLU A 159 8.55 10.64 12.67
N SER A 160 7.67 11.57 13.06
CA SER A 160 6.43 11.32 13.79
C SER A 160 5.37 10.50 13.03
N LEU A 161 5.53 10.32 11.72
CA LEU A 161 4.62 9.58 10.85
C LEU A 161 5.20 8.23 10.38
N ARG A 162 6.46 7.92 10.67
CA ARG A 162 7.10 6.66 10.23
C ARG A 162 6.51 5.47 10.99
N GLY A 163 6.23 4.38 10.27
CA GLY A 163 5.65 3.16 10.84
C GLY A 163 4.18 3.28 11.27
N ARG A 164 3.52 4.40 10.99
CA ARG A 164 2.09 4.61 11.25
C ARG A 164 1.27 4.34 9.99
N GLN A 165 -0.01 4.04 10.19
CA GLN A 165 -1.00 4.09 9.13
C GLN A 165 -1.29 5.55 8.75
N LEU A 166 -1.26 5.88 7.45
CA LEU A 166 -1.32 7.25 6.95
C LEU A 166 -2.46 7.44 5.97
N ASP A 167 -3.15 8.58 6.04
CA ASP A 167 -3.92 9.12 4.93
C ASP A 167 -3.02 10.07 4.11
N VAL A 168 -2.93 9.82 2.82
CA VAL A 168 -2.10 10.57 1.88
C VAL A 168 -2.99 11.25 0.84
N THR A 169 -2.76 12.53 0.58
CA THR A 169 -3.42 13.27 -0.50
C THR A 169 -2.41 14.03 -1.36
N ILE A 170 -2.43 13.81 -2.67
CA ILE A 170 -1.64 14.53 -3.67
C ILE A 170 -2.61 15.31 -4.55
N PRO A 171 -2.77 16.63 -4.35
CA PRO A 171 -3.81 17.40 -5.04
C PRO A 171 -3.51 17.72 -6.51
N ASN A 172 -2.24 17.67 -6.92
CA ASN A 172 -1.76 18.28 -8.16
C ASN A 172 -0.81 17.37 -8.96
N LEU A 173 -1.13 16.09 -9.11
CA LEU A 173 -0.33 15.21 -9.95
C LEU A 173 -0.74 15.39 -11.42
N ARG A 174 0.20 15.70 -12.31
CA ARG A 174 -0.09 15.81 -13.74
C ARG A 174 0.41 14.59 -14.51
N ILE A 175 -0.44 14.06 -15.38
CA ILE A 175 -0.13 12.93 -16.26
C ILE A 175 -0.68 13.27 -17.63
N ALA A 176 0.16 13.24 -18.66
CA ALA A 176 -0.22 13.57 -20.04
C ALA A 176 -0.96 14.92 -20.20
N GLY A 177 -0.61 15.94 -19.41
CA GLY A 177 -1.23 17.26 -19.43
C GLY A 177 -2.53 17.39 -18.64
N GLU A 178 -3.11 16.29 -18.17
CA GLU A 178 -4.25 16.28 -17.25
C GLU A 178 -3.79 16.39 -15.80
N ARG A 179 -4.68 16.81 -14.89
CA ARG A 179 -4.40 16.98 -13.46
C ARG A 179 -5.31 16.11 -12.63
N PHE A 180 -4.70 15.30 -11.76
CA PHE A 180 -5.37 14.35 -10.90
C PHE A 180 -5.17 14.71 -9.43
N ARG A 181 -6.21 14.45 -8.63
CA ARG A 181 -6.13 14.39 -7.17
C ARG A 181 -6.05 12.92 -6.79
N VAL A 182 -4.95 12.52 -6.17
CA VAL A 182 -4.74 11.16 -5.69
C VAL A 182 -4.93 11.16 -4.18
N GLY A 183 -5.73 10.23 -3.67
CA GLY A 183 -5.94 10.02 -2.25
C GLY A 183 -5.91 8.53 -1.94
N PHE A 184 -5.19 8.14 -0.90
CA PHE A 184 -5.14 6.75 -0.46
C PHE A 184 -4.79 6.68 1.03
N THR A 185 -5.20 5.59 1.65
CA THR A 185 -4.80 5.24 3.02
C THR A 185 -3.73 4.15 2.90
N THR A 186 -2.60 4.32 3.57
CA THR A 186 -1.62 3.25 3.65
C THR A 186 -2.23 2.12 4.48
N VAL A 187 -2.18 0.90 3.99
CA VAL A 187 -2.23 -0.26 4.86
C VAL A 187 -0.80 -0.48 5.28
N THR A 188 -0.45 -0.06 6.51
CA THR A 188 0.54 -0.86 7.23
C THR A 188 -0.10 -2.23 7.31
N GLU A 189 0.34 -3.17 6.47
CA GLU A 189 0.28 -4.57 6.83
C GLU A 189 1.09 -4.68 8.12
N ASN A 190 0.44 -4.34 9.23
CA ASN A 190 0.83 -4.75 10.55
C ASN A 190 0.57 -6.25 10.61
N HIS A 191 1.33 -7.00 9.81
CA HIS A 191 2.03 -8.15 10.37
C HIS A 191 3.11 -7.58 11.30
N ALA A 192 2.70 -6.79 12.29
CA ALA A 192 3.55 -6.48 13.41
C ALA A 192 3.99 -7.85 13.94
N ASP A 193 5.27 -7.97 14.26
CA ASP A 193 5.81 -9.12 14.99
C ASP A 193 5.05 -9.38 16.32
N GLU A 194 4.16 -8.47 16.74
CA GLU A 194 3.11 -8.73 17.72
C GLU A 194 2.02 -9.61 17.10
N MET A 195 2.17 -10.91 17.33
CA MET A 195 1.14 -11.92 17.10
C MET A 195 -0.20 -11.40 17.60
N PRO A 196 -1.28 -11.41 16.78
CA PRO A 196 -2.61 -11.08 17.27
C PRO A 196 -2.90 -11.94 18.50
N ALA A 197 -3.55 -11.33 19.50
CA ALA A 197 -3.90 -12.04 20.72
C ALA A 197 -4.70 -13.31 20.36
N ASN A 198 -4.36 -14.42 21.01
CA ASN A 198 -5.14 -15.65 20.87
C ASN A 198 -6.62 -15.36 21.17
N LEU A 199 -7.51 -16.05 20.45
CA LEU A 199 -8.94 -16.01 20.73
C LEU A 199 -9.21 -16.36 22.22
N PRO A 200 -10.25 -15.76 22.83
CA PRO A 200 -10.78 -16.23 24.10
C PRO A 200 -11.03 -17.75 24.07
N ALA A 201 -10.80 -18.45 25.19
CA ALA A 201 -10.79 -19.92 25.21
C ALA A 201 -12.14 -20.56 24.79
N ASP A 202 -13.25 -19.90 25.07
CA ASP A 202 -14.60 -20.31 24.68
C ASP A 202 -14.87 -20.10 23.18
N GLU A 203 -14.43 -18.97 22.63
CA GLU A 203 -14.46 -18.71 21.18
C GLU A 203 -13.57 -19.69 20.42
N GLU A 204 -12.38 -19.96 20.95
CA GLU A 204 -11.44 -20.93 20.36
C GLU A 204 -12.04 -22.35 20.36
N GLN A 205 -12.64 -22.79 21.48
CA GLN A 205 -13.34 -24.08 21.52
C GLN A 205 -14.46 -24.14 20.50
N THR A 206 -15.27 -23.09 20.37
CA THR A 206 -16.36 -23.04 19.39
C THR A 206 -15.83 -23.12 17.96
N LEU A 207 -14.73 -22.43 17.68
CA LEU A 207 -14.08 -22.43 16.37
C LEU A 207 -13.53 -23.81 16.00
N TYR A 208 -12.92 -24.54 16.94
CA TYR A 208 -12.25 -25.81 16.62
C TYR A 208 -13.08 -27.07 16.88
N LEU A 209 -14.10 -27.01 17.74
CA LEU A 209 -14.84 -28.19 18.19
C LEU A 209 -16.30 -28.22 17.68
N THR A 210 -16.64 -27.33 16.75
CA THR A 210 -17.96 -27.33 16.06
C THR A 210 -17.76 -27.38 14.55
N ALA A 211 -18.32 -28.39 13.88
CA ALA A 211 -18.24 -28.49 12.42
C ALA A 211 -19.09 -27.41 11.71
N ALA A 212 -18.58 -26.86 10.61
CA ALA A 212 -19.30 -25.98 9.68
C ALA A 212 -18.54 -25.83 8.35
N GLY A 213 -19.26 -25.54 7.26
CA GLY A 213 -18.68 -25.36 5.92
C GLY A 213 -17.82 -26.56 5.48
N LYS A 214 -16.57 -26.30 5.07
CA LYS A 214 -15.57 -27.33 4.71
C LYS A 214 -14.87 -27.96 5.92
N TYR A 215 -15.06 -27.43 7.14
CA TYR A 215 -14.49 -27.99 8.36
C TYR A 215 -15.48 -28.95 9.03
N THR A 216 -15.21 -30.25 8.92
CA THR A 216 -16.15 -31.33 9.26
C THR A 216 -15.81 -32.01 10.60
N GLU A 217 -16.73 -32.80 11.13
CA GLU A 217 -16.48 -33.66 12.31
C GLU A 217 -15.29 -34.62 12.10
N ALA A 218 -15.09 -35.09 10.87
CA ALA A 218 -13.95 -35.92 10.52
C ALA A 218 -12.62 -35.15 10.68
N ASP A 219 -12.61 -33.87 10.34
CA ASP A 219 -11.45 -32.99 10.51
C ASP A 219 -11.17 -32.71 11.99
N ILE A 220 -12.20 -32.44 12.79
CA ILE A 220 -12.07 -32.24 14.25
C ILE A 220 -11.42 -33.47 14.89
N LYS A 221 -11.92 -34.66 14.54
CA LYS A 221 -11.35 -35.94 15.01
C LYS A 221 -9.93 -36.15 14.48
N ALA A 222 -9.66 -35.85 13.22
CA ALA A 222 -8.32 -35.98 12.62
C ALA A 222 -7.30 -35.03 13.28
N ASN A 223 -7.75 -33.88 13.77
CA ASN A 223 -6.94 -32.96 14.55
C ASN A 223 -6.84 -33.32 16.04
N GLY A 224 -7.53 -34.38 16.48
CA GLY A 224 -7.44 -34.92 17.84
C GLY A 224 -8.40 -34.28 18.85
N ASN A 225 -9.49 -33.66 18.39
CA ASN A 225 -10.49 -32.98 19.24
C ASN A 225 -9.86 -31.94 20.19
N MET A 226 -8.93 -31.16 19.66
CA MET A 226 -8.21 -30.11 20.39
C MET A 226 -8.26 -28.80 19.62
N THR A 227 -8.00 -27.70 20.30
CA THR A 227 -7.81 -26.38 19.67
C THR A 227 -6.37 -26.21 19.16
N ALA A 228 -6.11 -25.15 18.39
CA ALA A 228 -4.74 -24.84 17.95
C ALA A 228 -3.82 -24.48 19.13
N SER A 229 -4.30 -23.70 20.11
CA SER A 229 -3.52 -23.34 21.30
C SER A 229 -3.09 -24.57 22.12
N GLN A 230 -3.96 -25.59 22.18
CA GLN A 230 -3.65 -26.87 22.82
C GLN A 230 -2.64 -27.68 22.01
N LYS A 231 -2.86 -27.85 20.70
CA LYS A 231 -2.03 -28.67 19.82
C LYS A 231 -0.61 -28.16 19.69
N PHE A 232 -0.44 -26.84 19.61
CA PHE A 232 0.83 -26.19 19.29
C PHE A 232 1.49 -25.51 20.49
N LYS A 233 1.06 -25.85 21.71
CA LYS A 233 1.63 -25.30 22.93
C LYS A 233 3.15 -25.49 22.98
N GLY A 234 3.88 -24.39 23.09
CA GLY A 234 5.35 -24.38 23.17
C GLY A 234 6.09 -24.56 21.85
N VAL A 235 5.37 -24.62 20.71
CA VAL A 235 5.98 -24.63 19.38
C VAL A 235 6.22 -23.19 18.93
N ALA A 236 7.46 -22.86 18.55
CA ALA A 236 7.82 -21.53 18.09
C ALA A 236 7.26 -21.25 16.69
N SER A 237 6.62 -20.09 16.52
CA SER A 237 6.22 -19.55 15.22
C SER A 237 7.43 -19.05 14.43
N SER A 238 7.38 -19.16 13.10
CA SER A 238 8.45 -18.71 12.20
C SER A 238 7.82 -18.01 11.00
N HIS A 239 8.08 -16.72 10.85
CA HIS A 239 7.55 -15.89 9.77
C HIS A 239 8.66 -15.55 8.77
N ASP A 240 9.01 -16.50 7.91
CA ASP A 240 9.91 -16.21 6.79
C ASP A 240 9.08 -15.62 5.64
N MET A 241 9.17 -14.30 5.49
CA MET A 241 8.46 -13.52 4.46
C MET A 241 8.98 -13.79 3.04
N PHE A 242 10.07 -14.56 2.89
CA PHE A 242 10.72 -14.81 1.61
C PHE A 242 10.75 -16.31 1.27
N PRO A 243 9.58 -16.97 1.14
CA PRO A 243 9.53 -18.37 0.75
C PRO A 243 10.18 -18.58 -0.62
N LYS A 244 11.00 -19.62 -0.72
CA LYS A 244 11.67 -19.98 -1.98
C LYS A 244 10.71 -20.76 -2.86
N LYS A 245 11.01 -20.81 -4.16
CA LYS A 245 10.32 -21.69 -5.12
C LYS A 245 10.23 -23.12 -4.54
N GLY A 246 9.03 -23.69 -4.54
CA GLY A 246 8.76 -25.03 -4.03
C GLY A 246 8.55 -25.11 -2.52
N ASP A 247 8.79 -24.04 -1.76
CA ASP A 247 8.36 -23.99 -0.36
C ASP A 247 6.83 -23.97 -0.29
N ARG A 248 6.28 -24.69 0.71
CA ARG A 248 4.88 -24.52 1.10
C ARG A 248 4.71 -23.16 1.75
N ILE A 249 3.65 -22.47 1.39
CA ILE A 249 3.32 -21.14 1.92
C ILE A 249 2.07 -21.20 2.77
N CYS A 250 2.02 -20.35 3.80
CA CYS A 250 0.85 -20.20 4.65
C CYS A 250 -0.32 -19.67 3.81
N PRO A 251 -1.51 -20.32 3.83
CA PRO A 251 -2.67 -19.86 3.06
C PRO A 251 -3.17 -18.46 3.40
N ILE A 252 -2.86 -17.96 4.61
CA ILE A 252 -3.32 -16.66 5.11
C ILE A 252 -2.34 -15.54 4.77
N THR A 253 -1.05 -15.73 5.08
CA THR A 253 -0.04 -14.66 4.97
C THR A 253 0.87 -14.81 3.75
N LEU A 254 0.80 -15.92 3.03
CA LEU A 254 1.68 -16.27 1.90
C LEU A 254 3.18 -16.34 2.27
N THR A 255 3.52 -16.28 3.56
CA THR A 255 4.86 -16.53 4.11
C THR A 255 5.22 -18.00 4.08
N LYS A 256 6.48 -18.37 4.32
CA LYS A 256 6.88 -19.78 4.41
C LYS A 256 6.13 -20.49 5.52
N ALA A 257 5.42 -21.56 5.18
CA ALA A 257 4.74 -22.40 6.17
C ALA A 257 5.76 -23.19 7.00
N ASN A 258 5.41 -23.46 8.26
CA ASN A 258 6.17 -24.32 9.15
C ASN A 258 5.41 -25.66 9.28
N PRO A 259 6.04 -26.80 8.93
CA PRO A 259 5.37 -28.10 8.95
C PRO A 259 4.90 -28.54 10.34
N SER A 260 5.42 -27.93 11.41
CA SER A 260 4.93 -28.16 12.78
C SER A 260 3.53 -27.60 13.01
N PHE A 261 3.10 -26.57 12.29
CA PHE A 261 1.71 -26.08 12.32
C PHE A 261 0.92 -26.70 11.17
N THR A 262 0.57 -27.97 11.32
CA THR A 262 -0.29 -28.68 10.36
C THR A 262 -1.70 -28.86 10.92
N TRP A 263 -2.71 -28.50 10.14
CA TRP A 263 -4.14 -28.67 10.47
C TRP A 263 -4.89 -29.36 9.33
N VAL A 264 -5.81 -30.26 9.66
CA VAL A 264 -6.65 -30.96 8.68
C VAL A 264 -7.95 -30.21 8.46
N ILE A 265 -8.30 -29.93 7.20
CA ILE A 265 -9.57 -29.31 6.77
C ILE A 265 -10.03 -30.00 5.50
N GLY A 266 -11.30 -30.41 5.41
CA GLY A 266 -11.82 -31.13 4.25
C GLY A 266 -11.07 -32.42 3.95
N GLY A 267 -10.57 -33.10 4.98
CA GLY A 267 -9.77 -34.32 4.89
C GLY A 267 -8.33 -34.12 4.40
N LYS A 268 -7.85 -32.87 4.25
CA LYS A 268 -6.53 -32.57 3.68
C LYS A 268 -5.66 -31.80 4.68
N PRO A 269 -4.36 -32.11 4.77
CA PRO A 269 -3.44 -31.39 5.65
C PRO A 269 -2.98 -30.06 5.01
N TYR A 270 -3.17 -28.97 5.74
CA TYR A 270 -2.67 -27.64 5.42
C TYR A 270 -1.55 -27.26 6.39
N GLN A 271 -0.57 -26.48 5.93
CA GLN A 271 0.56 -26.01 6.73
C GLN A 271 0.50 -24.49 6.91
N PHE A 272 0.81 -24.01 8.11
CA PHE A 272 0.71 -22.61 8.50
C PHE A 272 2.04 -22.11 9.06
N CYS A 273 2.25 -20.79 9.09
CA CYS A 273 3.45 -20.22 9.71
C CYS A 273 3.31 -20.09 11.24
N CYS A 274 2.08 -20.03 11.76
CA CYS A 274 1.76 -19.87 13.19
C CYS A 274 0.32 -20.30 13.55
N PRO A 275 -0.02 -20.47 14.85
CA PRO A 275 -1.36 -20.83 15.30
C PRO A 275 -2.47 -19.84 14.90
N PRO A 276 -2.29 -18.50 14.98
CA PRO A 276 -3.34 -17.57 14.55
C PRO A 276 -3.75 -17.72 13.07
N CYS A 277 -2.82 -18.12 12.19
CA CYS A 277 -3.18 -18.42 10.81
C CYS A 277 -4.05 -19.68 10.66
N VAL A 278 -3.99 -20.60 11.63
CA VAL A 278 -4.93 -21.73 11.69
C VAL A 278 -6.33 -21.21 12.05
N ASP A 279 -6.43 -20.28 13.01
CA ASP A 279 -7.70 -19.69 13.44
C ASP A 279 -8.42 -19.06 12.25
N GLU A 280 -7.73 -18.15 11.55
CA GLU A 280 -8.30 -17.44 10.39
C GLU A 280 -8.66 -18.40 9.26
N PHE A 281 -7.87 -19.44 9.00
CA PHE A 281 -8.15 -20.38 7.94
C PHE A 281 -9.30 -21.35 8.27
N VAL A 282 -9.47 -21.71 9.55
CA VAL A 282 -10.65 -22.48 9.99
C VAL A 282 -11.92 -21.62 9.90
N LYS A 283 -11.88 -20.33 10.28
CA LYS A 283 -13.00 -19.39 10.06
C LYS A 283 -13.35 -19.31 8.58
N LEU A 284 -12.35 -19.09 7.72
CA LEU A 284 -12.53 -19.04 6.27
C LEU A 284 -13.16 -20.33 5.72
N ALA A 285 -12.71 -21.50 6.18
CA ALA A 285 -13.26 -22.78 5.75
C ALA A 285 -14.74 -22.99 6.17
N LYS A 286 -15.16 -22.38 7.28
CA LYS A 286 -16.55 -22.45 7.75
C LYS A 286 -17.45 -21.46 7.02
N GLU A 287 -16.99 -20.24 6.83
CA GLU A 287 -17.80 -19.12 6.34
C GLU A 287 -17.76 -18.98 4.81
N GLN A 288 -16.62 -19.25 4.20
CA GLN A 288 -16.35 -19.09 2.77
C GLN A 288 -15.68 -20.35 2.20
N PRO A 289 -16.34 -21.53 2.27
CA PRO A 289 -15.75 -22.80 1.89
C PRO A 289 -15.21 -22.79 0.45
N ASP A 290 -15.85 -22.10 -0.48
CA ASP A 290 -15.45 -22.10 -1.89
C ASP A 290 -14.11 -21.39 -2.15
N GLU A 291 -13.65 -20.53 -1.23
CA GLU A 291 -12.35 -19.86 -1.33
C GLU A 291 -11.17 -20.74 -0.92
N ILE A 292 -11.44 -21.83 -0.18
CA ILE A 292 -10.41 -22.80 0.22
C ILE A 292 -9.97 -23.62 -0.99
N LYS A 293 -8.72 -23.39 -1.42
CA LYS A 293 -8.07 -24.12 -2.50
C LYS A 293 -7.43 -25.41 -1.98
N ASP A 294 -6.97 -26.26 -2.90
CA ASP A 294 -6.23 -27.48 -2.57
C ASP A 294 -4.88 -27.15 -1.89
N PRO A 295 -4.39 -27.94 -0.91
CA PRO A 295 -3.10 -27.70 -0.27
C PRO A 295 -1.93 -27.49 -1.22
N ASP A 296 -1.92 -28.15 -2.38
CA ASP A 296 -0.83 -28.04 -3.35
C ASP A 296 -0.87 -26.73 -4.17
N SER A 297 -1.98 -25.99 -4.11
CA SER A 297 -2.04 -24.61 -4.62
C SER A 297 -1.27 -23.61 -3.74
N TYR A 298 -0.96 -24.00 -2.49
CA TYR A 298 -0.18 -23.21 -1.54
C TYR A 298 1.29 -23.63 -1.55
N ILE A 299 1.85 -23.77 -2.75
CA ILE A 299 3.27 -23.96 -3.00
C ILE A 299 3.74 -22.75 -3.81
N LYS A 300 4.84 -22.12 -3.39
CA LYS A 300 5.39 -20.96 -4.12
C LYS A 300 5.79 -21.39 -5.53
N ALA A 301 5.00 -20.95 -6.51
CA ALA A 301 5.26 -21.18 -7.93
C ALA A 301 6.53 -20.44 -8.41
N GLU A 302 7.06 -20.85 -9.57
CA GLU A 302 8.07 -20.05 -10.26
C GLU A 302 7.52 -18.65 -10.54
N ALA A 303 8.30 -17.63 -10.23
CA ALA A 303 8.11 -16.33 -10.85
C ALA A 303 8.25 -16.56 -12.36
N LYS A 304 7.17 -16.37 -13.12
CA LYS A 304 7.27 -16.31 -14.58
C LYS A 304 8.17 -15.12 -14.89
N GLN A 305 9.38 -15.41 -15.37
CA GLN A 305 10.28 -14.42 -15.95
C GLN A 305 9.71 -13.92 -17.26
#